data_AF-A0A945ZJJ2-F1
#
_entry.id   AF-A0A945ZJJ2-F1
#
_cell.length_a   1.000
_cell.length_b   1.000
_cell.length_c   1.000
_cell.angle_alpha   90.00
_cell.angle_beta   90.00
_cell.angle_gamma   90.00
#
_symmetry.space_group_name_H-M   'P 1'
#
loop_
_entity.id
_entity.type
_entity.pdbx_description
1 polymer ?
#
loop_
_entity_poly.entity_id
_entity_poly.type
_entity_poly.pdbx_seq_one_letter_code
_entity_poly.pdbx_strand_id
1 'polypeptide(L)'
;MYQTFKNTTSDRDEVKDKLGVIPAPRRFVTIVSPNNFMSTLRFGSGNSLALDDDIAPDPSELALSLFGKKNFPRFSIDPNSLIETQTLGLSPRNTKMTVTYRYGGGLGHNVDINTIQTITNLSLEFRNKPTPDDALSVRQSIKCINTKPASGGADAPDIEFLRSLIAPSRNSQSRIVTREDLLARIYTLPAKFGRVFRVGLSENPTSHLSILTHIISLDRTGALTVSPDSLKENLSKYLNEFRLISDAIDVVDARVLNFKIQYEVFLDKRVNKQTTLIAINRSLANALQRKYFQIDQPIIIDDIFNVITNIRGVISVGDLQVLPISGDPDLGENPSGFASGADGRVYSTGKFETVDRIKSGILRGDVGTIFELRYPDHDIVGYAV
;
A
#
# COMPACT_ATOMS: atom_id res chain seq x y z
N MET A 1 -0.48 14.61 -11.21
CA MET A 1 -0.14 14.94 -9.80
C MET A 1 -1.31 14.45 -8.96
N TYR A 2 -1.05 13.87 -7.78
CA TYR A 2 -2.12 13.43 -6.90
C TYR A 2 -2.58 14.53 -5.96
N GLN A 3 -3.89 14.66 -5.80
CA GLN A 3 -4.53 15.45 -4.75
C GLN A 3 -5.34 14.53 -3.85
N THR A 4 -5.34 14.83 -2.56
CA THR A 4 -6.18 14.17 -1.56
C THR A 4 -7.56 14.82 -1.52
N PHE A 5 -8.60 14.02 -1.65
CA PHE A 5 -9.99 14.41 -1.42
C PHE A 5 -10.49 13.71 -0.17
N LYS A 6 -11.36 14.36 0.62
CA LYS A 6 -11.95 13.69 1.79
C LYS A 6 -12.87 12.57 1.34
N ASN A 7 -12.81 11.43 2.03
CA ASN A 7 -13.74 10.36 1.78
C ASN A 7 -15.13 10.66 2.38
N THR A 8 -16.17 10.59 1.55
CA THR A 8 -17.57 10.82 1.95
C THR A 8 -18.43 9.56 1.93
N THR A 9 -17.88 8.40 1.57
CA THR A 9 -18.61 7.12 1.53
C THR A 9 -18.76 6.50 2.93
N SER A 10 -19.44 5.35 3.00
CA SER A 10 -19.71 4.63 4.25
C SER A 10 -18.43 4.17 4.98
N ASP A 11 -17.36 3.91 4.24
CA ASP A 11 -16.05 3.43 4.72
C ASP A 11 -15.07 4.56 5.13
N ARG A 12 -15.56 5.79 5.34
CA ARG A 12 -14.73 6.96 5.71
C ARG A 12 -13.87 6.77 6.97
N ASP A 13 -14.32 5.91 7.88
CA ASP A 13 -13.64 5.62 9.14
C ASP A 13 -12.44 4.69 8.94
N GLU A 14 -12.43 3.91 7.85
CA GLU A 14 -11.38 2.97 7.49
C GLU A 14 -10.40 3.60 6.49
N VAL A 15 -10.93 4.32 5.49
CA VAL A 15 -10.16 5.06 4.49
C VAL A 15 -10.51 6.55 4.57
N LYS A 16 -9.57 7.36 5.07
CA LYS A 16 -9.80 8.79 5.33
C LYS A 16 -9.90 9.63 4.08
N ASP A 17 -9.01 9.37 3.12
CA ASP A 17 -8.88 10.18 1.91
C ASP A 17 -9.02 9.32 0.65
N LYS A 18 -9.62 9.91 -0.38
CA LYS A 18 -9.59 9.42 -1.76
C LYS A 18 -8.47 10.09 -2.54
N LEU A 19 -7.84 9.31 -3.39
CA LEU A 19 -6.83 9.77 -4.33
C LEU A 19 -7.51 10.22 -5.62
N GLY A 20 -7.14 11.41 -6.09
CA GLY A 20 -7.55 11.90 -7.40
C GLY A 20 -6.37 12.48 -8.17
N VAL A 21 -6.38 12.25 -9.47
CA VAL A 21 -5.38 12.81 -10.39
C VAL A 21 -5.86 14.19 -10.80
N ILE A 22 -5.01 15.19 -10.63
CA ILE A 22 -5.25 16.54 -11.14
C ILE A 22 -4.26 16.88 -12.26
N PRO A 23 -4.71 17.62 -13.29
CA PRO A 23 -3.80 18.15 -14.29
C PRO A 23 -2.83 19.13 -13.61
N ALA A 24 -1.55 18.98 -13.93
CA ALA A 24 -0.49 19.86 -13.43
C ALA A 24 0.18 20.58 -14.61
N PRO A 25 -0.49 21.57 -15.23
CA PRO A 25 0.02 22.25 -16.43
C PRO A 25 1.24 23.13 -16.11
N ARG A 26 1.33 23.66 -14.89
CA ARG A 26 2.48 24.43 -14.41
C ARG A 26 3.49 23.49 -13.75
N ARG A 27 4.45 23.00 -14.53
CA ARG A 27 5.50 22.06 -14.10
C ARG A 27 6.87 22.52 -14.60
N PHE A 28 7.91 22.15 -13.86
CA PHE A 28 9.31 22.38 -14.23
C PHE A 28 10.13 21.16 -13.83
N VAL A 29 11.27 20.97 -14.51
CA VAL A 29 12.26 19.94 -14.17
C VAL A 29 13.50 20.65 -13.64
N THR A 30 14.06 20.12 -12.56
CA THR A 30 15.36 20.59 -12.05
C THR A 30 16.44 19.72 -12.68
N ILE A 31 17.41 20.35 -13.36
CA ILE A 31 18.54 19.67 -13.97
C ILE A 31 19.79 20.15 -13.27
N VAL A 32 20.54 19.23 -12.68
CA VAL A 32 21.86 19.52 -12.10
C VAL A 32 22.90 19.21 -13.16
N SER A 33 23.68 20.22 -13.53
CA SER A 33 24.80 20.03 -14.47
C SER A 33 25.95 19.30 -13.77
N PRO A 34 26.45 18.17 -14.30
CA PRO A 34 27.50 17.38 -13.65
C PRO A 34 28.86 18.07 -13.62
N ASN A 35 29.08 19.08 -14.47
CA ASN A 35 30.37 19.75 -14.60
C ASN A 35 30.57 20.89 -13.58
N ASN A 36 29.49 21.55 -13.16
CA ASN A 36 29.55 22.74 -12.29
C ASN A 36 28.56 22.68 -11.13
N PHE A 37 27.84 21.56 -10.98
CA PHE A 37 26.81 21.32 -9.96
C PHE A 37 25.73 22.42 -9.90
N MET A 38 25.56 23.20 -10.96
CA MET A 38 24.50 24.21 -11.02
C MET A 38 23.16 23.54 -11.28
N SER A 39 22.22 23.82 -10.38
CA SER A 39 20.81 23.45 -10.54
C SER A 39 20.12 24.47 -11.43
N THR A 40 19.67 24.03 -12.59
CA THR A 40 18.87 24.84 -13.52
C THR A 40 17.42 24.39 -13.49
N LEU A 41 16.49 25.34 -13.51
CA LEU A 41 15.06 25.06 -13.63
C LEU A 41 14.67 25.16 -15.10
N ARG A 42 14.20 24.06 -15.67
CA ARG A 42 13.74 24.01 -17.06
C ARG A 42 12.22 23.90 -17.10
N PHE A 43 11.59 24.86 -17.77
CA PHE A 43 10.15 24.86 -18.04
C PHE A 43 9.85 24.22 -19.40
N GLY A 44 8.63 23.72 -19.56
CA GLY A 44 8.13 23.32 -20.87
C GLY A 44 7.92 24.51 -21.79
N SER A 45 7.77 24.25 -23.09
CA SER A 45 7.53 25.25 -24.13
C SER A 45 6.06 25.72 -24.21
N GLY A 46 5.19 25.27 -23.29
CA GLY A 46 3.75 25.48 -23.39
C GLY A 46 3.33 26.93 -23.26
N ASN A 47 2.30 27.31 -24.02
CA ASN A 47 1.76 28.66 -24.02
C ASN A 47 0.48 28.72 -23.16
N SER A 48 0.42 29.65 -22.21
CA SER A 48 -0.74 29.81 -21.31
C SER A 48 -1.96 30.44 -21.97
N LEU A 49 -1.81 30.98 -23.19
CA LEU A 49 -2.90 31.57 -23.97
C LEU A 49 -3.69 30.54 -24.78
N ALA A 50 -3.12 29.34 -24.98
CA ALA A 50 -3.87 28.16 -25.36
C ALA A 50 -4.21 27.44 -24.05
N LEU A 51 -5.36 27.77 -23.46
CA LEU A 51 -5.92 26.91 -22.43
C LEU A 51 -6.26 25.59 -23.13
N ASP A 52 -5.49 24.54 -22.87
CA ASP A 52 -5.80 23.14 -23.21
C ASP A 52 -7.10 22.63 -22.51
N ASP A 53 -7.94 23.53 -21.97
CA ASP A 53 -9.30 23.21 -21.52
C ASP A 53 -10.29 23.10 -22.70
N ASP A 54 -9.89 23.47 -23.92
CA ASP A 54 -10.67 23.22 -25.15
C ASP A 54 -9.99 22.12 -25.98
N ILE A 55 -10.11 20.87 -25.51
CA ILE A 55 -9.87 19.67 -26.32
C ILE A 55 -11.06 19.50 -27.28
N ALA A 56 -11.10 20.38 -28.26
CA ALA A 56 -11.69 20.15 -29.57
C ALA A 56 -11.07 21.21 -30.48
N PRO A 57 -10.15 20.87 -31.41
CA PRO A 57 -9.87 21.80 -32.48
C PRO A 57 -11.22 22.10 -33.15
N ASP A 58 -11.63 23.36 -33.19
CA ASP A 58 -12.82 23.76 -33.92
C ASP A 58 -12.63 23.25 -35.35
N PRO A 59 -13.43 22.26 -35.81
CA PRO A 59 -13.27 21.68 -37.14
C PRO A 59 -13.41 22.75 -38.23
N SER A 60 -13.93 23.93 -37.90
CA SER A 60 -14.05 25.11 -38.77
C SER A 60 -12.69 25.65 -39.23
N GLU A 61 -11.60 25.54 -38.45
CA GLU A 61 -10.25 25.97 -38.89
C GLU A 61 -9.62 24.99 -39.90
N LEU A 62 -10.00 23.71 -39.83
CA LEU A 62 -9.61 22.66 -40.80
C LEU A 62 -10.56 22.59 -42.01
N ALA A 63 -11.70 23.27 -41.95
CA ALA A 63 -12.76 23.28 -42.97
C ALA A 63 -12.84 24.58 -43.78
N LEU A 64 -11.77 25.38 -43.85
CA LEU A 64 -11.70 26.49 -44.81
C LEU A 64 -11.60 25.94 -46.24
N SER A 65 -12.76 25.65 -46.81
CA SER A 65 -12.93 25.36 -48.21
C SER A 65 -12.61 26.63 -49.02
N LEU A 66 -11.45 26.66 -49.66
CA LEU A 66 -11.26 27.57 -50.79
C LEU A 66 -12.29 27.18 -51.86
N PHE A 67 -13.20 28.10 -52.15
CA PHE A 67 -14.23 27.95 -53.16
C PHE A 67 -13.58 27.52 -54.49
N GLY A 68 -13.88 26.30 -54.97
CA GLY A 68 -13.47 25.83 -56.32
C GLY A 68 -12.58 24.59 -56.44
N LYS A 69 -12.18 23.90 -55.35
CA LYS A 69 -11.45 22.60 -55.47
C LYS A 69 -12.35 21.39 -55.22
N LYS A 70 -12.35 20.42 -56.15
CA LYS A 70 -13.15 19.17 -56.11
C LYS A 70 -12.49 17.97 -55.42
N ASN A 71 -11.27 18.12 -54.90
CA ASN A 71 -10.52 17.01 -54.30
C ASN A 71 -10.18 17.33 -52.83
N PHE A 72 -10.70 16.52 -51.90
CA PHE A 72 -10.33 16.55 -50.49
C PHE A 72 -9.02 15.76 -50.29
N PRO A 73 -7.98 16.33 -49.67
CA PRO A 73 -6.85 15.53 -49.23
C PRO A 73 -7.32 14.59 -48.11
N ARG A 74 -7.14 13.28 -48.28
CA ARG A 74 -7.27 12.31 -47.19
C ARG A 74 -6.08 12.49 -46.26
N PHE A 75 -6.27 13.18 -45.13
CA PHE A 75 -5.30 13.14 -44.05
C PHE A 75 -5.76 12.10 -43.02
N SER A 76 -4.83 11.28 -42.53
CA SER A 76 -5.11 10.36 -41.45
C SER A 76 -5.09 11.15 -40.14
N ILE A 77 -6.21 11.19 -39.44
CA ILE A 77 -6.27 11.71 -38.08
C ILE A 77 -5.86 10.56 -37.16
N ASP A 78 -4.74 10.72 -36.45
CA ASP A 78 -4.45 9.86 -35.30
C ASP A 78 -5.24 10.41 -34.11
N PRO A 79 -6.30 9.74 -33.63
CA PRO A 79 -7.10 10.22 -32.51
C PRO A 79 -6.30 10.41 -31.22
N ASN A 80 -5.10 9.83 -31.10
CA ASN A 80 -4.21 10.06 -29.96
C ASN A 80 -3.52 11.43 -30.00
N SER A 81 -3.34 12.02 -31.19
CA SER A 81 -2.72 13.36 -31.34
C SER A 81 -3.59 14.50 -30.77
N LEU A 82 -4.88 14.23 -30.51
CA LEU A 82 -5.83 15.15 -29.87
C LEU A 82 -5.81 15.08 -28.33
N ILE A 83 -5.18 14.06 -27.75
CA ILE A 83 -5.10 13.84 -26.29
C ILE A 83 -3.71 14.22 -25.75
N GLU A 84 -2.71 14.37 -26.63
CA GLU A 84 -1.36 14.75 -26.23
C GLU A 84 -1.19 16.28 -26.18
N THR A 85 -1.12 16.82 -24.97
CA THR A 85 -0.60 18.18 -24.77
C THR A 85 0.85 18.21 -25.28
N GLN A 86 1.13 18.92 -26.38
CA GLN A 86 2.45 18.93 -27.05
C GLN A 86 3.58 19.56 -26.21
N THR A 87 3.30 19.96 -24.97
CA THR A 87 4.17 20.84 -24.20
C THR A 87 4.50 20.22 -22.85
N LEU A 88 5.79 20.16 -22.52
CA LEU A 88 6.32 19.63 -21.25
C LEU A 88 6.01 20.54 -20.04
N GLY A 89 4.87 21.25 -20.06
CA GLY A 89 4.46 22.27 -19.09
C GLY A 89 4.40 23.66 -19.69
N LEU A 90 3.72 24.57 -18.99
CA LEU A 90 3.59 25.98 -19.36
C LEU A 90 4.87 26.76 -19.07
N SER A 91 5.30 27.57 -20.04
CA SER A 91 6.41 28.50 -19.90
C SER A 91 5.94 29.79 -19.22
N PRO A 92 6.65 30.29 -18.20
CA PRO A 92 6.34 31.57 -17.56
C PRO A 92 6.65 32.73 -18.53
N ARG A 93 5.62 33.50 -18.93
CA ARG A 93 5.77 34.72 -19.75
C ARG A 93 5.34 35.95 -18.98
N ASN A 94 6.16 37.01 -19.02
CA ASN A 94 5.89 38.30 -18.37
C ASN A 94 5.39 38.18 -16.91
N THR A 95 5.96 37.24 -16.14
CA THR A 95 5.62 36.97 -14.74
C THR A 95 6.87 37.04 -13.87
N LYS A 96 6.71 37.47 -12.61
CA LYS A 96 7.79 37.44 -11.62
C LYS A 96 7.82 36.06 -10.97
N MET A 97 8.93 35.34 -11.10
CA MET A 97 9.16 34.08 -10.39
C MET A 97 9.91 34.32 -9.09
N THR A 98 9.38 33.79 -7.99
CA THR A 98 10.08 33.79 -6.69
C THR A 98 10.51 32.37 -6.40
N VAL A 99 11.82 32.13 -6.30
CA VAL A 99 12.38 30.81 -6.01
C VAL A 99 12.86 30.79 -4.56
N THR A 100 12.16 30.04 -3.72
CA THR A 100 12.61 29.74 -2.36
C THR A 100 13.33 28.40 -2.35
N TYR A 101 14.62 28.40 -2.08
CA TYR A 101 15.42 27.18 -1.93
C TYR A 101 16.09 27.15 -0.55
N ARG A 102 16.40 25.95 -0.08
CA ARG A 102 17.22 25.74 1.13
C ARG A 102 18.62 25.40 0.67
N TYR A 103 19.63 26.04 1.26
CA TYR A 103 21.03 25.68 1.08
C TYR A 103 21.57 25.08 2.38
N GLY A 104 22.56 24.20 2.27
CA GLY A 104 23.18 23.51 3.40
C GLY A 104 23.13 21.99 3.27
N GLY A 105 23.46 21.28 4.35
CA GLY A 105 23.42 19.81 4.40
C GLY A 105 24.72 19.10 4.03
N GLY A 106 25.86 19.80 4.01
CA GLY A 106 27.18 19.15 4.01
C GLY A 106 27.58 18.68 5.41
N LEU A 107 28.74 18.01 5.53
CA LEU A 107 29.27 17.52 6.81
C LEU A 107 29.35 18.62 7.88
N GLY A 108 29.72 19.84 7.48
CA GLY A 108 29.81 21.00 8.38
C GLY A 108 28.47 21.53 8.92
N HIS A 109 27.34 21.01 8.46
CA HIS A 109 26.01 21.34 9.01
C HIS A 109 25.54 20.32 10.06
N ASN A 110 26.32 19.26 10.30
CA ASN A 110 26.07 18.37 11.43
C ASN A 110 26.54 19.06 12.71
N VAL A 111 25.67 19.12 13.71
CA VAL A 111 25.98 19.76 14.98
C VAL A 111 25.57 18.90 16.16
N ASP A 112 26.40 18.90 17.21
CA ASP A 112 26.17 18.12 18.42
C ASP A 112 24.97 18.62 19.23
N ILE A 113 24.56 17.84 20.22
CA ILE A 113 23.48 18.21 21.14
C ILE A 113 23.76 19.56 21.81
N ASN A 114 22.72 20.37 22.02
CA ASN A 114 22.77 21.67 22.71
C ASN A 114 23.64 22.77 22.05
N THR A 115 23.96 22.66 20.77
CA THR A 115 24.76 23.66 20.04
C THR A 115 23.90 24.75 19.39
N ILE A 116 22.66 24.43 18.97
CA ILE A 116 21.72 25.39 18.38
C ILE A 116 21.02 26.13 19.51
N GLN A 117 21.51 27.31 19.85
CA GLN A 117 21.01 28.11 20.99
C GLN A 117 20.40 29.46 20.58
N THR A 118 20.53 29.87 19.33
CA THR A 118 20.15 31.20 18.85
C THR A 118 18.97 31.13 17.88
N ILE A 119 17.99 32.04 18.06
CA ILE A 119 16.84 32.19 17.18
C ILE A 119 17.07 33.38 16.26
N THR A 120 17.21 33.15 14.95
CA THR A 120 17.41 34.25 13.97
C THR A 120 16.11 34.98 13.64
N ASN A 121 15.02 34.24 13.42
CA ASN A 121 13.71 34.79 13.11
C ASN A 121 12.65 34.07 13.96
N LEU A 122 12.00 34.83 14.85
CA LEU A 122 10.89 34.35 15.67
C LEU A 122 9.56 34.87 15.10
N SER A 123 8.87 34.02 14.33
CA SER A 123 7.48 34.30 13.94
C SER A 123 6.55 33.85 15.07
N LEU A 124 5.90 34.80 15.73
CA LEU A 124 4.98 34.53 16.82
C LEU A 124 3.78 35.48 16.73
N GLU A 125 2.59 34.90 16.71
CA GLU A 125 1.30 35.58 16.65
C GLU A 125 0.58 35.46 17.99
N PHE A 126 0.10 36.59 18.52
CA PHE A 126 -0.63 36.61 19.78
C PHE A 126 -2.14 36.73 19.51
N ARG A 127 -2.91 35.70 19.87
CA ARG A 127 -4.36 35.62 19.62
C ARG A 127 -5.18 36.77 20.23
N ASN A 128 -4.76 37.29 21.38
CA ASN A 128 -5.51 38.29 22.17
C ASN A 128 -4.89 39.69 22.15
N LYS A 129 -3.91 39.98 21.28
CA LYS A 129 -3.22 41.29 21.18
C LYS A 129 -2.82 41.87 22.57
N PRO A 130 -1.93 41.19 23.31
CA PRO A 130 -1.45 41.66 24.61
C PRO A 130 -0.75 43.02 24.49
N THR A 131 -0.49 43.66 25.63
CA THR A 131 0.27 44.92 25.67
C THR A 131 1.66 44.75 25.02
N PRO A 132 2.25 45.81 24.44
CA PRO A 132 3.59 45.74 23.85
C PRO A 132 4.66 45.20 24.82
N ASP A 133 4.55 45.53 26.11
CA ASP A 133 5.50 45.11 27.14
C ASP A 133 5.38 43.61 27.46
N ASP A 134 4.16 43.10 27.59
CA ASP A 134 3.92 41.66 27.78
C ASP A 134 4.38 40.85 26.56
N ALA A 135 4.12 41.37 25.35
CA ALA A 135 4.56 40.76 24.12
C ALA A 135 6.10 40.68 24.02
N LEU A 136 6.81 41.73 24.45
CA LEU A 136 8.27 41.76 24.51
C LEU A 136 8.83 40.78 25.53
N SER A 137 8.24 40.73 26.74
CA SER A 137 8.62 39.79 27.79
C SER A 137 8.50 38.33 27.31
N VAL A 138 7.37 37.98 26.68
CA VAL A 138 7.18 36.63 26.12
C VAL A 138 8.20 36.33 25.02
N ARG A 139 8.48 37.27 24.11
CA ARG A 139 9.46 37.08 23.04
C ARG A 139 10.87 36.84 23.59
N GLN A 140 11.26 37.51 24.67
CA GLN A 140 12.56 37.33 25.32
C GLN A 140 12.66 36.04 26.14
N SER A 141 11.53 35.49 26.60
CA SER A 141 11.51 34.26 27.39
C SER A 141 11.79 32.99 26.56
N ILE A 142 11.67 33.07 25.23
CA ILE A 142 11.78 31.92 24.36
C ILE A 142 13.25 31.59 24.11
N LYS A 143 13.63 30.36 24.46
CA LYS A 143 14.95 29.77 24.18
C LYS A 143 14.78 28.57 23.25
N CYS A 144 15.72 28.38 22.32
CA CYS A 144 15.80 27.16 21.53
C CYS A 144 17.03 26.36 21.96
N ILE A 145 16.86 25.04 22.06
CA ILE A 145 17.95 24.08 22.20
C ILE A 145 17.63 22.87 21.33
N ASN A 146 18.63 22.29 20.68
CA ASN A 146 18.47 21.01 19.99
C ASN A 146 18.73 19.86 20.98
N THR A 147 17.67 19.13 21.34
CA THR A 147 17.73 17.98 22.27
C THR A 147 18.32 16.72 21.66
N LYS A 148 18.49 16.70 20.34
CA LYS A 148 19.18 15.66 19.57
C LYS A 148 20.24 16.30 18.68
N PRO A 149 21.33 15.60 18.36
CA PRO A 149 22.28 16.08 17.36
C PRO A 149 21.55 16.28 16.03
N ALA A 150 21.86 17.36 15.34
CA ALA A 150 21.41 17.54 13.97
C ALA A 150 22.34 16.72 13.08
N SER A 151 21.86 15.56 12.63
CA SER A 151 22.58 14.61 11.79
C SER A 151 21.86 14.44 10.45
N GLY A 152 22.61 14.18 9.38
CA GLY A 152 22.06 13.94 8.05
C GLY A 152 22.63 14.84 6.97
N GLY A 153 23.56 15.73 7.33
CA GLY A 153 24.40 16.41 6.36
C GLY A 153 25.49 15.46 5.84
N ALA A 154 25.54 15.30 4.53
CA ALA A 154 26.57 14.56 3.82
C ALA A 154 27.08 15.43 2.68
N ASP A 155 28.38 15.35 2.41
CA ASP A 155 28.96 16.07 1.28
C ASP A 155 28.46 15.51 -0.06
N ALA A 156 28.70 16.26 -1.13
CA ALA A 156 28.35 15.82 -2.47
C ALA A 156 28.97 14.43 -2.75
N PRO A 157 28.21 13.51 -3.36
CA PRO A 157 28.69 12.16 -3.61
C PRO A 157 29.89 12.14 -4.55
N ASP A 158 30.88 11.31 -4.23
CA ASP A 158 32.05 11.08 -5.08
C ASP A 158 31.68 10.44 -6.43
N ILE A 159 32.53 10.63 -7.44
CA ILE A 159 32.32 10.09 -8.80
C ILE A 159 32.17 8.55 -8.77
N GLU A 160 32.92 7.86 -7.91
CA GLU A 160 32.81 6.39 -7.79
C GLU A 160 31.47 5.97 -7.20
N PHE A 161 31.01 6.68 -6.18
CA PHE A 161 29.71 6.45 -5.56
C PHE A 161 28.56 6.79 -6.52
N LEU A 162 28.69 7.85 -7.31
CA LEU A 162 27.74 8.15 -8.39
C LEU A 162 27.71 7.03 -9.44
N ARG A 163 28.86 6.47 -9.83
CA ARG A 163 28.92 5.36 -10.79
C ARG A 163 28.19 4.12 -10.28
N SER A 164 28.33 3.80 -8.99
CA SER A 164 27.62 2.67 -8.38
C SER A 164 26.11 2.90 -8.25
N LEU A 165 25.66 4.16 -8.13
CA LEU A 165 24.24 4.52 -8.07
C LEU A 165 23.54 4.61 -9.44
N ILE A 166 24.27 4.93 -10.51
CA ILE A 166 23.66 5.08 -11.86
C ILE A 166 23.00 3.78 -12.33
N ALA A 167 23.66 2.64 -12.16
CA ALA A 167 23.12 1.34 -12.58
C ALA A 167 21.79 1.00 -11.88
N PRO A 168 21.67 1.03 -10.53
CA PRO A 168 20.40 0.79 -9.85
C PRO A 168 19.35 1.87 -10.15
N SER A 169 19.72 3.16 -10.24
CA SER A 169 18.77 4.23 -10.59
C SER A 169 18.22 4.11 -12.03
N ARG A 170 19.02 3.59 -12.96
CA ARG A 170 18.58 3.31 -14.34
C ARG A 170 17.67 2.08 -14.41
N ASN A 171 17.92 1.09 -13.56
CA ASN A 171 17.10 -0.12 -13.47
C ASN A 171 15.79 0.14 -12.71
N SER A 172 15.77 1.09 -11.77
CA SER A 172 14.55 1.58 -11.12
C SER A 172 13.77 2.50 -12.07
N GLN A 173 13.39 2.00 -13.25
CA GLN A 173 12.31 2.64 -13.99
C GLN A 173 11.08 2.56 -13.09
N SER A 174 10.39 3.67 -12.87
CA SER A 174 9.28 3.73 -11.90
C SER A 174 8.07 2.86 -12.28
N ARG A 175 8.17 2.06 -13.35
CA ARG A 175 7.15 1.16 -13.86
C ARG A 175 7.11 -0.15 -13.08
N ILE A 176 5.94 -0.74 -13.03
CA ILE A 176 5.72 -2.08 -12.50
C ILE A 176 5.97 -3.06 -13.65
N VAL A 177 7.02 -3.87 -13.55
CA VAL A 177 7.35 -4.89 -14.55
C VAL A 177 7.33 -6.28 -13.93
N THR A 178 7.83 -6.39 -12.69
CA THR A 178 7.87 -7.66 -11.96
C THR A 178 6.75 -7.77 -10.93
N ARG A 179 6.51 -8.99 -10.44
CA ARG A 179 5.56 -9.25 -9.34
C ARG A 179 6.01 -8.54 -8.07
N GLU A 180 7.31 -8.51 -7.82
CA GLU A 180 7.94 -7.89 -6.66
C GLU A 180 7.76 -6.36 -6.67
N ASP A 181 7.86 -5.73 -7.85
CA ASP A 181 7.59 -4.30 -8.00
C ASP A 181 6.14 -3.96 -7.68
N LEU A 182 5.20 -4.78 -8.17
CA LEU A 182 3.77 -4.60 -7.89
C LEU A 182 3.51 -4.69 -6.39
N LEU A 183 4.03 -5.71 -5.72
CA LEU A 183 3.91 -5.88 -4.26
C LEU A 183 4.51 -4.69 -3.50
N ALA A 184 5.72 -4.28 -3.86
CA ALA A 184 6.39 -3.14 -3.22
C ALA A 184 5.57 -1.84 -3.38
N ARG A 185 4.98 -1.61 -4.55
CA ARG A 185 4.10 -0.46 -4.80
C ARG A 185 2.85 -0.49 -3.95
N ILE A 186 2.18 -1.64 -3.85
CA ILE A 186 0.97 -1.78 -3.04
C ILE A 186 1.29 -1.53 -1.56
N TYR A 187 2.39 -2.09 -1.03
CA TYR A 187 2.79 -1.89 0.37
C TYR A 187 3.34 -0.49 0.68
N THR A 188 3.81 0.26 -0.33
CA THR A 188 4.27 1.65 -0.16
C THR A 188 3.16 2.68 -0.31
N LEU A 189 1.91 2.26 -0.58
CA LEU A 189 0.76 3.17 -0.58
C LEU A 189 0.66 3.91 0.77
N PRO A 190 0.60 5.25 0.77
CA PRO A 190 0.48 6.01 2.01
C PRO A 190 -0.78 5.65 2.79
N ALA A 191 -0.64 5.41 4.09
CA ALA A 191 -1.71 4.90 4.96
C ALA A 191 -3.00 5.75 4.98
N LYS A 192 -2.95 7.04 4.60
CA LYS A 192 -4.14 7.91 4.49
C LYS A 192 -5.13 7.45 3.41
N PHE A 193 -4.66 6.71 2.41
CA PHE A 193 -5.46 6.13 1.33
C PHE A 193 -5.91 4.70 1.62
N GLY A 194 -5.66 4.21 2.84
CA GLY A 194 -5.84 2.84 3.27
C GLY A 194 -4.55 2.03 3.17
N ARG A 195 -4.52 0.88 3.84
CA ARG A 195 -3.35 0.01 3.93
C ARG A 195 -3.76 -1.44 3.73
N VAL A 196 -3.12 -2.10 2.78
CA VAL A 196 -3.30 -3.52 2.52
C VAL A 196 -2.46 -4.35 3.51
N PHE A 197 -3.02 -5.45 4.03
CA PHE A 197 -2.33 -6.35 4.94
C PHE A 197 -1.53 -7.42 4.19
N ARG A 198 -2.18 -8.15 3.28
CA ARG A 198 -1.54 -9.14 2.39
C ARG A 198 -2.04 -8.98 0.97
N VAL A 199 -1.16 -9.32 0.05
CA VAL A 199 -1.43 -9.34 -1.39
C VAL A 199 -1.05 -10.71 -1.94
N GLY A 200 -1.93 -11.30 -2.72
CA GLY A 200 -1.68 -12.48 -3.55
C GLY A 200 -1.80 -12.10 -5.02
N LEU A 201 -0.93 -12.65 -5.86
CA LEU A 201 -0.93 -12.39 -7.30
C LEU A 201 -1.20 -13.69 -8.04
N SER A 202 -2.18 -13.67 -8.93
CA SER A 202 -2.48 -14.81 -9.79
C SER A 202 -2.74 -14.36 -11.22
N GLU A 203 -2.55 -15.27 -12.16
CA GLU A 203 -2.90 -15.02 -13.56
C GLU A 203 -4.42 -14.99 -13.71
N ASN A 204 -4.92 -14.09 -14.56
CA ASN A 204 -6.34 -14.05 -14.84
C ASN A 204 -6.70 -15.17 -15.85
N PRO A 205 -7.59 -16.11 -15.50
CA PRO A 205 -7.96 -17.21 -16.39
C PRO A 205 -8.71 -16.77 -17.65
N THR A 206 -9.32 -15.58 -17.64
CA THR A 206 -10.07 -15.06 -18.81
C THR A 206 -9.25 -14.11 -19.69
N SER A 207 -8.20 -13.47 -19.16
CA SER A 207 -7.38 -12.52 -19.91
C SER A 207 -5.90 -12.66 -19.55
N HIS A 208 -5.10 -13.18 -20.48
CA HIS A 208 -3.66 -13.42 -20.23
C HIS A 208 -2.82 -12.14 -20.04
N LEU A 209 -3.35 -10.98 -20.42
CA LEU A 209 -2.71 -9.67 -20.23
C LEU A 209 -3.09 -9.03 -18.89
N SER A 210 -3.93 -9.67 -18.08
CA SER A 210 -4.34 -9.17 -16.78
C SER A 210 -3.78 -10.02 -15.64
N ILE A 211 -3.32 -9.35 -14.58
CA ILE A 211 -2.93 -9.96 -13.33
C ILE A 211 -4.03 -9.70 -12.30
N LEU A 212 -4.57 -10.78 -11.72
CA LEU A 212 -5.46 -10.70 -10.57
C LEU A 212 -4.63 -10.43 -9.32
N THR A 213 -4.92 -9.32 -8.66
CA THR A 213 -4.31 -8.89 -7.42
C THR A 213 -5.33 -9.04 -6.29
N HIS A 214 -5.18 -10.12 -5.53
CA HIS A 214 -6.02 -10.42 -4.36
C HIS A 214 -5.51 -9.63 -3.17
N ILE A 215 -6.37 -8.84 -2.55
CA ILE A 215 -6.02 -8.03 -1.38
C ILE A 215 -6.88 -8.38 -0.17
N ILE A 216 -6.29 -8.29 1.01
CA ILE A 216 -7.00 -8.44 2.29
C ILE A 216 -6.53 -7.37 3.26
N SER A 217 -7.43 -6.96 4.15
CA SER A 217 -7.20 -5.94 5.17
C SER A 217 -7.39 -6.53 6.57
N LEU A 218 -7.05 -5.75 7.60
CA LEU A 218 -7.31 -6.10 9.00
C LEU A 218 -8.40 -5.20 9.55
N ASP A 219 -9.28 -5.78 10.37
CA ASP A 219 -10.23 -5.02 11.15
C ASP A 219 -9.58 -4.40 12.41
N ARG A 220 -10.38 -3.70 13.22
CA ARG A 220 -9.92 -3.11 14.49
C ARG A 220 -9.48 -4.15 15.53
N THR A 221 -9.94 -5.40 15.42
CA THR A 221 -9.60 -6.51 16.33
C THR A 221 -8.35 -7.27 15.88
N GLY A 222 -7.84 -6.97 14.69
CA GLY A 222 -6.72 -7.67 14.06
C GLY A 222 -7.11 -9.02 13.44
N ALA A 223 -8.40 -9.22 13.14
CA ALA A 223 -8.90 -10.30 12.31
C ALA A 223 -8.86 -9.91 10.82
N LEU A 224 -8.79 -10.92 9.94
CA LEU A 224 -8.84 -10.68 8.50
C LEU A 224 -10.22 -10.19 8.09
N THR A 225 -10.26 -9.17 7.24
CA THR A 225 -11.50 -8.63 6.67
C THR A 225 -11.30 -8.23 5.21
N VAL A 226 -12.40 -8.24 4.46
CA VAL A 226 -12.47 -7.77 3.07
C VAL A 226 -12.02 -6.30 3.00
N SER A 227 -11.37 -5.93 1.90
CA SER A 227 -10.81 -4.60 1.78
C SER A 227 -11.89 -3.57 1.42
N PRO A 228 -11.83 -2.34 1.97
CA PRO A 228 -12.84 -1.33 1.68
C PRO A 228 -12.84 -0.90 0.22
N ASP A 229 -14.00 -0.54 -0.33
CA ASP A 229 -14.11 -0.15 -1.74
C ASP A 229 -13.28 1.09 -2.07
N SER A 230 -13.19 2.07 -1.16
CA SER A 230 -12.34 3.25 -1.38
C SER A 230 -10.85 2.90 -1.44
N LEU A 231 -10.40 1.86 -0.73
CA LEU A 231 -9.03 1.37 -0.85
C LEU A 231 -8.79 0.76 -2.23
N LYS A 232 -9.72 -0.04 -2.76
CA LYS A 232 -9.64 -0.61 -4.10
C LYS A 232 -9.61 0.48 -5.18
N GLU A 233 -10.47 1.50 -5.06
CA GLU A 233 -10.47 2.67 -5.96
C GLU A 233 -9.15 3.44 -5.91
N ASN A 234 -8.62 3.69 -4.71
CA ASN A 234 -7.35 4.39 -4.52
C ASN A 234 -6.18 3.60 -5.12
N LEU A 235 -6.16 2.28 -4.89
CA LEU A 235 -5.12 1.40 -5.39
C LEU A 235 -5.15 1.32 -6.92
N SER A 236 -6.34 1.19 -7.51
CA SER A 236 -6.52 1.19 -8.96
C SER A 236 -5.96 2.46 -9.60
N LYS A 237 -6.33 3.64 -9.06
CA LYS A 237 -5.81 4.94 -9.54
C LYS A 237 -4.30 5.08 -9.35
N TYR A 238 -3.78 4.58 -8.23
CA TYR A 238 -2.35 4.66 -7.92
C TYR A 238 -1.52 3.76 -8.86
N LEU A 239 -1.91 2.51 -9.03
CA LEU A 239 -1.18 1.53 -9.86
C LEU A 239 -1.28 1.86 -11.36
N ASN A 240 -2.37 2.49 -11.81
CA ASN A 240 -2.56 2.86 -13.21
C ASN A 240 -1.49 3.85 -13.73
N GLU A 241 -0.87 4.66 -12.87
CA GLU A 241 0.23 5.55 -13.29
C GLU A 241 1.55 4.81 -13.55
N PHE A 242 1.71 3.61 -12.99
CA PHE A 242 2.98 2.85 -13.03
C PHE A 242 2.90 1.56 -13.85
N ARG A 243 1.70 1.09 -14.21
CA ARG A 243 1.55 -0.12 -15.04
C ARG A 243 2.04 0.09 -16.46
N LEU A 244 2.35 -1.02 -17.13
CA LEU A 244 2.57 -1.04 -18.58
C LEU A 244 1.24 -0.85 -19.32
N ILE A 245 1.27 -0.16 -20.47
CA ILE A 245 0.06 0.15 -21.25
C ILE A 245 -0.66 -1.12 -21.72
N SER A 246 0.11 -2.16 -22.05
CA SER A 246 -0.39 -3.47 -22.50
C SER A 246 -1.04 -4.30 -21.40
N ASP A 247 -0.67 -4.04 -20.13
CA ASP A 247 -0.97 -4.95 -19.03
C ASP A 247 -2.11 -4.38 -18.19
N ALA A 248 -3.02 -5.24 -17.75
CA ALA A 248 -4.09 -4.90 -16.83
C ALA A 248 -3.80 -5.45 -15.43
N ILE A 249 -4.28 -4.74 -14.42
CA ILE A 249 -4.19 -5.15 -13.02
C ILE A 249 -5.60 -5.08 -12.44
N ASP A 250 -6.16 -6.24 -12.16
CA ASP A 250 -7.50 -6.37 -11.58
C ASP A 250 -7.36 -6.53 -10.07
N VAL A 251 -7.83 -5.55 -9.30
CA VAL A 251 -7.80 -5.59 -7.84
C VAL A 251 -9.08 -6.23 -7.33
N VAL A 252 -8.95 -7.38 -6.67
CA VAL A 252 -10.06 -8.17 -6.14
C VAL A 252 -9.82 -8.53 -4.67
N ASP A 253 -10.89 -8.85 -3.95
CA ASP A 253 -10.79 -9.23 -2.55
C ASP A 253 -10.39 -10.70 -2.40
N ALA A 254 -9.45 -10.96 -1.49
CA ALA A 254 -9.10 -12.33 -1.12
C ALA A 254 -10.20 -12.95 -0.25
N ARG A 255 -10.43 -14.25 -0.41
CA ARG A 255 -11.40 -14.99 0.39
C ARG A 255 -10.74 -15.54 1.65
N VAL A 256 -11.31 -15.24 2.81
CA VAL A 256 -10.87 -15.81 4.09
C VAL A 256 -11.48 -17.19 4.26
N LEU A 257 -10.64 -18.17 4.62
CA LEU A 257 -11.03 -19.53 4.95
C LEU A 257 -10.72 -19.78 6.43
N ASN A 258 -11.75 -19.80 7.27
CA ASN A 258 -11.57 -20.16 8.67
C ASN A 258 -11.49 -21.68 8.86
N PHE A 259 -10.61 -22.10 9.76
CA PHE A 259 -10.42 -23.52 10.08
C PHE A 259 -10.28 -23.73 11.60
N LYS A 260 -10.56 -24.95 12.03
CA LYS A 260 -10.36 -25.45 13.39
C LYS A 260 -9.43 -26.67 13.36
N ILE A 261 -8.68 -26.87 14.43
CA ILE A 261 -7.77 -28.01 14.59
C ILE A 261 -8.34 -28.93 15.66
N GLN A 262 -8.51 -30.20 15.31
CA GLN A 262 -8.86 -31.26 16.23
C GLN A 262 -7.72 -32.27 16.27
N TYR A 263 -7.21 -32.57 17.47
CA TYR A 263 -6.12 -33.52 17.62
C TYR A 263 -6.31 -34.45 18.81
N GLU A 264 -5.78 -35.65 18.67
CA GLU A 264 -5.63 -36.64 19.74
C GLU A 264 -4.16 -36.82 20.08
N VAL A 265 -3.80 -36.86 21.36
CA VAL A 265 -2.42 -37.07 21.82
C VAL A 265 -2.35 -38.14 22.90
N PHE A 266 -1.30 -38.95 22.81
CA PHE A 266 -0.91 -39.91 23.84
C PHE A 266 0.15 -39.27 24.72
N LEU A 267 -0.17 -39.11 26.01
CA LEU A 267 0.69 -38.45 26.98
C LEU A 267 1.38 -39.45 27.90
N ASP A 268 2.57 -39.08 28.40
CA ASP A 268 3.20 -39.82 29.50
C ASP A 268 2.31 -39.77 30.75
N LYS A 269 2.08 -40.94 31.36
CA LYS A 269 1.30 -41.11 32.60
C LYS A 269 1.81 -40.25 33.77
N ARG A 270 3.06 -39.78 33.71
CA ARG A 270 3.68 -38.93 34.73
C ARG A 270 3.32 -37.45 34.62
N VAL A 271 2.74 -37.02 33.50
CA VAL A 271 2.48 -35.59 33.22
C VAL A 271 1.00 -35.27 33.44
N ASN A 272 0.71 -34.05 33.91
CA ASN A 272 -0.66 -33.57 34.02
C ASN A 272 -1.27 -33.34 32.62
N LYS A 273 -2.38 -34.04 32.33
CA LYS A 273 -3.08 -33.96 31.03
C LYS A 273 -3.52 -32.53 30.69
N GLN A 274 -4.15 -31.83 31.64
CA GLN A 274 -4.70 -30.49 31.39
C GLN A 274 -3.61 -29.46 31.12
N THR A 275 -2.54 -29.46 31.93
CA THR A 275 -1.41 -28.53 31.75
C THR A 275 -0.72 -28.74 30.41
N THR A 276 -0.58 -30.00 29.98
CA THR A 276 0.05 -30.34 28.71
C THR A 276 -0.82 -29.93 27.53
N LEU A 277 -2.13 -30.17 27.57
CA LEU A 277 -3.06 -29.70 26.53
C LEU A 277 -3.06 -28.17 26.40
N ILE A 278 -3.03 -27.43 27.52
CA ILE A 278 -2.92 -25.96 27.48
C ILE A 278 -1.59 -25.53 26.84
N ALA A 279 -0.50 -26.24 27.13
CA ALA A 279 0.80 -25.97 26.52
C ALA A 279 0.79 -26.24 25.00
N ILE A 280 0.14 -27.33 24.57
CA ILE A 280 -0.06 -27.66 23.14
C ILE A 280 -0.89 -26.60 22.46
N ASN A 281 -2.06 -26.25 23.00
CA ASN A 281 -2.93 -25.23 22.42
C ASN A 281 -2.20 -23.88 22.28
N ARG A 282 -1.42 -23.49 23.29
CA ARG A 282 -0.63 -22.25 23.24
C ARG A 282 0.48 -22.30 22.19
N SER A 283 1.18 -23.44 22.07
CA SER A 283 2.23 -23.62 21.05
C SER A 283 1.65 -23.53 19.64
N LEU A 284 0.54 -24.23 19.40
CA LEU A 284 -0.21 -24.18 18.15
C LEU A 284 -0.73 -22.77 17.84
N ALA A 285 -1.33 -22.09 18.82
CA ALA A 285 -1.79 -20.72 18.66
C ALA A 285 -0.66 -19.74 18.30
N ASN A 286 0.55 -19.97 18.82
CA ASN A 286 1.72 -19.16 18.50
C ASN A 286 2.31 -19.47 17.11
N ALA A 287 2.32 -20.74 16.71
CA ALA A 287 2.78 -21.16 15.40
C ALA A 287 1.84 -20.67 14.29
N LEU A 288 0.53 -20.73 14.53
CA LEU A 288 -0.52 -20.40 13.57
C LEU A 288 -1.06 -18.97 13.74
N GLN A 289 -0.18 -18.03 14.10
CA GLN A 289 -0.55 -16.63 14.15
C GLN A 289 -0.85 -16.09 12.75
N ARG A 290 -1.95 -15.34 12.63
CA ARG A 290 -2.42 -14.68 11.39
C ARG A 290 -1.33 -13.91 10.64
N LYS A 291 -0.36 -13.34 11.36
CA LYS A 291 0.75 -12.58 10.79
C LYS A 291 1.69 -13.41 9.89
N TYR A 292 1.75 -14.72 10.08
CA TYR A 292 2.60 -15.60 9.28
C TYR A 292 1.93 -16.13 8.03
N PHE A 293 0.60 -15.99 7.93
CA PHE A 293 -0.14 -16.42 6.76
C PHE A 293 0.02 -15.43 5.60
N GLN A 294 0.13 -16.00 4.41
CA GLN A 294 0.08 -15.32 3.13
C GLN A 294 -1.10 -15.84 2.30
N ILE A 295 -1.54 -15.05 1.33
CA ILE A 295 -2.56 -15.50 0.36
C ILE A 295 -1.93 -16.61 -0.50
N ASP A 296 -2.72 -17.62 -0.84
CA ASP A 296 -2.33 -18.83 -1.58
C ASP A 296 -1.31 -19.73 -0.87
N GLN A 297 -1.02 -19.48 0.41
CA GLN A 297 -0.17 -20.35 1.22
C GLN A 297 -0.95 -21.61 1.66
N PRO A 298 -0.43 -22.82 1.41
CA PRO A 298 -1.04 -24.05 1.92
C PRO A 298 -0.75 -24.24 3.41
N ILE A 299 -1.61 -25.01 4.08
CA ILE A 299 -1.35 -25.53 5.42
C ILE A 299 -0.71 -26.91 5.28
N ILE A 300 0.47 -27.07 5.87
CA ILE A 300 1.17 -28.35 5.94
C ILE A 300 0.79 -29.01 7.26
N ILE A 301 0.07 -30.14 7.19
CA ILE A 301 -0.43 -30.84 8.38
C ILE A 301 0.75 -31.41 9.19
N ASP A 302 1.81 -31.82 8.51
CA ASP A 302 3.03 -32.34 9.14
C ASP A 302 3.75 -31.28 10.00
N ASP A 303 3.69 -30.01 9.62
CA ASP A 303 4.26 -28.92 10.44
C ASP A 303 3.49 -28.80 11.76
N ILE A 304 2.17 -28.92 11.71
CA ILE A 304 1.30 -28.93 12.89
C ILE A 304 1.61 -30.16 13.76
N PHE A 305 1.74 -31.33 13.14
CA PHE A 305 2.13 -32.57 13.82
C PHE A 305 3.48 -32.43 14.55
N ASN A 306 4.47 -31.83 13.90
CA ASN A 306 5.79 -31.58 14.48
C ASN A 306 5.73 -30.61 15.66
N VAL A 307 4.91 -29.55 15.57
CA VAL A 307 4.72 -28.61 16.69
C VAL A 307 4.14 -29.32 17.92
N ILE A 308 3.22 -30.26 17.73
CA ILE A 308 2.63 -31.03 18.84
C ILE A 308 3.65 -32.02 19.41
N THR A 309 4.37 -32.75 18.56
CA THR A 309 5.31 -33.80 18.97
C THR A 309 6.50 -33.25 19.76
N ASN A 310 6.94 -32.02 19.47
CA ASN A 310 8.06 -31.38 20.17
C ASN A 310 7.75 -30.93 21.60
N ILE A 311 6.50 -31.09 22.07
CA ILE A 311 6.11 -30.67 23.42
C ILE A 311 6.44 -31.75 24.43
N ARG A 312 7.09 -31.33 25.53
CA ARG A 312 7.49 -32.23 26.61
C ARG A 312 6.28 -32.95 27.20
N GLY A 313 6.33 -34.28 27.20
CA GLY A 313 5.29 -35.14 27.76
C GLY A 313 4.36 -35.75 26.72
N VAL A 314 4.45 -35.35 25.45
CA VAL A 314 3.80 -36.01 24.33
C VAL A 314 4.63 -37.22 23.90
N ILE A 315 4.01 -38.40 23.82
CA ILE A 315 4.64 -39.64 23.34
C ILE A 315 4.38 -39.80 21.84
N SER A 316 3.12 -39.63 21.43
CA SER A 316 2.70 -39.71 20.04
C SER A 316 1.47 -38.84 19.83
N VAL A 317 1.31 -38.35 18.61
CA VAL A 317 0.06 -37.76 18.12
C VAL A 317 -0.75 -38.89 17.48
N GLY A 318 -2.04 -38.94 17.80
CA GLY A 318 -3.02 -39.85 17.20
C GLY A 318 -3.62 -39.21 15.95
N ASP A 319 -4.95 -39.12 15.90
CA ASP A 319 -5.63 -38.45 14.81
C ASP A 319 -5.45 -36.93 14.87
N LEU A 320 -5.12 -36.31 13.73
CA LEU A 320 -4.95 -34.87 13.57
C LEU A 320 -5.76 -34.41 12.35
N GLN A 321 -6.78 -33.61 12.59
CA GLN A 321 -7.69 -33.12 11.56
C GLN A 321 -7.74 -31.59 11.55
N VAL A 322 -7.62 -31.02 10.36
CA VAL A 322 -7.90 -29.61 10.08
C VAL A 322 -9.27 -29.54 9.42
N LEU A 323 -10.25 -28.97 10.11
CA LEU A 323 -11.63 -28.94 9.66
C LEU A 323 -12.04 -27.50 9.30
N PRO A 324 -12.85 -27.29 8.26
CA PRO A 324 -13.40 -25.98 7.94
C PRO A 324 -14.37 -25.54 9.03
N ILE A 325 -14.39 -24.23 9.29
CA ILE A 325 -15.44 -23.57 10.06
C ILE A 325 -15.89 -22.34 9.27
N SER A 326 -17.20 -22.21 9.06
CA SER A 326 -17.78 -21.08 8.34
C SER A 326 -18.97 -20.54 9.11
N GLY A 327 -19.23 -19.24 8.96
CA GLY A 327 -20.44 -18.61 9.49
C GLY A 327 -21.69 -19.10 8.75
N ASP A 328 -22.83 -19.06 9.41
CA ASP A 328 -24.12 -19.37 8.77
C ASP A 328 -24.74 -18.08 8.22
N PRO A 329 -24.82 -17.90 6.88
CA PRO A 329 -25.35 -16.68 6.29
C PRO A 329 -26.82 -16.42 6.66
N ASP A 330 -27.60 -17.46 7.00
CA ASP A 330 -29.01 -17.32 7.36
C ASP A 330 -29.22 -16.65 8.73
N LEU A 331 -28.17 -16.59 9.56
CA LEU A 331 -28.18 -15.90 10.86
C LEU A 331 -27.82 -14.41 10.74
N GLY A 332 -27.54 -13.92 9.53
CA GLY A 332 -27.22 -12.53 9.22
C GLY A 332 -25.77 -12.36 8.76
N GLU A 333 -25.61 -11.72 7.60
CA GLU A 333 -24.33 -11.39 6.99
C GLU A 333 -24.02 -9.90 7.16
N ASN A 334 -22.80 -9.58 7.59
CA ASN A 334 -22.29 -8.21 7.56
C ASN A 334 -21.80 -7.87 6.14
N PRO A 335 -21.75 -6.58 5.75
CA PRO A 335 -21.30 -6.15 4.42
C PRO A 335 -19.91 -6.66 4.01
N SER A 336 -19.12 -7.09 4.99
CA SER A 336 -17.77 -7.64 4.85
C SER A 336 -17.70 -9.13 4.48
N GLY A 337 -18.82 -9.83 4.27
CA GLY A 337 -18.81 -11.26 3.90
C GLY A 337 -18.62 -12.23 5.06
N PHE A 338 -19.01 -11.81 6.28
CA PHE A 338 -18.87 -12.59 7.51
C PHE A 338 -20.23 -12.79 8.17
N ALA A 339 -20.45 -13.97 8.74
CA ALA A 339 -21.71 -14.36 9.35
C ALA A 339 -21.50 -14.95 10.75
N SER A 340 -22.53 -14.84 11.60
CA SER A 340 -22.51 -15.44 12.94
C SER A 340 -22.66 -16.96 12.87
N GLY A 341 -21.84 -17.68 13.62
CA GLY A 341 -22.07 -19.08 13.94
C GLY A 341 -23.06 -19.25 15.08
N ALA A 342 -23.55 -20.48 15.28
CA ALA A 342 -24.49 -20.83 16.34
C ALA A 342 -24.02 -20.44 17.76
N ASP A 343 -22.71 -20.34 17.97
CA ASP A 343 -22.07 -19.97 19.23
C ASP A 343 -21.96 -18.43 19.44
N GLY A 344 -22.53 -17.62 18.54
CA GLY A 344 -22.40 -16.15 18.56
C GLY A 344 -21.04 -15.61 18.08
N ARG A 345 -20.09 -16.49 17.75
CA ARG A 345 -18.81 -16.12 17.12
C ARG A 345 -18.99 -15.87 15.64
N VAL A 346 -18.38 -14.81 15.12
CA VAL A 346 -18.45 -14.47 13.69
C VAL A 346 -17.30 -15.15 12.94
N TYR A 347 -17.61 -15.80 11.81
CA TYR A 347 -16.64 -16.44 10.91
C TYR A 347 -16.91 -16.03 9.46
N SER A 348 -15.96 -16.28 8.56
CA SER A 348 -16.12 -16.04 7.12
C SER A 348 -17.18 -16.96 6.53
N THR A 349 -17.90 -16.51 5.51
CA THR A 349 -18.80 -17.38 4.72
C THR A 349 -18.03 -18.31 3.77
N GLY A 350 -16.72 -18.10 3.61
CA GLY A 350 -15.82 -18.96 2.86
C GLY A 350 -15.86 -20.41 3.37
N LYS A 351 -16.17 -21.34 2.47
CA LYS A 351 -16.15 -22.78 2.73
C LYS A 351 -15.06 -23.43 1.88
N PHE A 352 -14.45 -24.47 2.41
CA PHE A 352 -13.59 -25.37 1.67
C PHE A 352 -13.93 -26.80 2.08
N GLU A 353 -13.88 -27.73 1.14
CA GLU A 353 -14.06 -29.14 1.43
C GLU A 353 -12.73 -29.78 1.80
N THR A 354 -12.70 -30.49 2.93
CA THR A 354 -11.48 -31.12 3.46
C THR A 354 -11.04 -32.32 2.64
N VAL A 355 -12.00 -33.03 2.02
CA VAL A 355 -11.78 -34.35 1.41
C VAL A 355 -11.08 -34.24 0.05
N ASP A 356 -11.40 -33.23 -0.76
CA ASP A 356 -10.85 -33.08 -2.11
C ASP A 356 -9.48 -32.37 -2.14
N ARG A 357 -9.07 -31.76 -1.03
CA ARG A 357 -7.96 -30.79 -0.98
C ARG A 357 -6.76 -31.21 -0.13
N ILE A 358 -6.84 -32.35 0.56
CA ILE A 358 -5.69 -32.98 1.23
C ILE A 358 -5.05 -33.96 0.24
N LYS A 359 -4.01 -33.50 -0.47
CA LYS A 359 -3.11 -34.39 -1.21
C LYS A 359 -1.79 -34.45 -0.46
N SER A 360 -1.43 -35.64 0.01
CA SER A 360 -0.14 -35.89 0.69
C SER A 360 0.13 -35.02 1.93
N GLY A 361 -0.87 -34.80 2.80
CA GLY A 361 -0.69 -34.03 4.03
C GLY A 361 -0.65 -32.51 3.85
N ILE A 362 -0.90 -32.01 2.64
CA ILE A 362 -0.94 -30.58 2.33
C ILE A 362 -2.39 -30.18 2.03
N LEU A 363 -2.89 -29.20 2.78
CA LEU A 363 -4.19 -28.58 2.58
C LEU A 363 -4.01 -27.27 1.81
N ARG A 364 -4.55 -27.19 0.59
CA ARG A 364 -4.43 -26.01 -0.28
C ARG A 364 -5.79 -25.38 -0.56
N GLY A 365 -5.93 -24.08 -0.37
CA GLY A 365 -7.12 -23.31 -0.72
C GLY A 365 -7.22 -23.00 -2.23
N ASP A 366 -8.32 -22.34 -2.63
CA ASP A 366 -8.48 -21.86 -4.01
C ASP A 366 -7.55 -20.68 -4.26
N VAL A 367 -7.35 -20.33 -5.53
CA VAL A 367 -6.58 -19.14 -5.89
C VAL A 367 -7.23 -17.89 -5.27
N GLY A 368 -6.44 -17.06 -4.62
CA GLY A 368 -6.90 -15.86 -3.92
C GLY A 368 -7.47 -16.14 -2.52
N THR A 369 -7.16 -17.28 -1.91
CA THR A 369 -7.63 -17.61 -0.55
C THR A 369 -6.54 -17.45 0.50
N ILE A 370 -6.94 -17.11 1.73
CA ILE A 370 -6.06 -17.05 2.89
C ILE A 370 -6.69 -17.80 4.06
N PHE A 371 -5.90 -18.63 4.73
CA PHE A 371 -6.34 -19.35 5.91
C PHE A 371 -6.24 -18.49 7.17
N GLU A 372 -7.21 -18.64 8.07
CA GLU A 372 -7.23 -17.93 9.34
C GLU A 372 -7.74 -18.82 10.48
N LEU A 373 -6.90 -18.98 11.51
CA LEU A 373 -7.33 -19.42 12.83
C LEU A 373 -7.87 -18.20 13.59
N ARG A 374 -9.19 -18.07 13.67
CA ARG A 374 -9.82 -16.82 14.11
C ARG A 374 -9.80 -16.68 15.63
N TYR A 375 -10.22 -17.72 16.33
CA TYR A 375 -10.29 -17.77 17.79
C TYR A 375 -9.44 -18.95 18.32
N PRO A 376 -8.11 -18.77 18.49
CA PRO A 376 -7.22 -19.87 18.89
C PRO A 376 -7.62 -20.59 20.18
N ASP A 377 -8.25 -19.89 21.13
CA ASP A 377 -8.70 -20.46 22.40
C ASP A 377 -9.89 -21.43 22.26
N HIS A 378 -10.60 -21.39 21.13
CA HIS A 378 -11.80 -22.19 20.87
C HIS A 378 -11.68 -23.10 19.66
N ASP A 379 -10.97 -22.63 18.63
CA ASP A 379 -10.81 -23.34 17.37
C ASP A 379 -9.73 -24.44 17.45
N ILE A 380 -8.97 -24.52 18.55
CA ILE A 380 -8.03 -25.60 18.83
C ILE A 380 -8.61 -26.51 19.92
N VAL A 381 -8.95 -27.75 19.55
CA VAL A 381 -9.52 -28.74 20.46
C VAL A 381 -8.63 -29.98 20.50
N GLY A 382 -8.14 -30.31 21.69
CA GLY A 382 -7.27 -31.44 21.93
C GLY A 382 -7.86 -32.47 22.89
N TYR A 383 -7.70 -33.75 22.58
CA TYR A 383 -8.08 -34.86 23.44
C TYR A 383 -6.83 -35.63 23.88
N ALA A 384 -6.69 -35.89 25.19
CA ALA A 384 -5.53 -36.60 25.75
C ALA A 384 -5.94 -37.97 26.29
N VAL A 385 -5.37 -39.02 25.69
CA VAL A 385 -5.55 -40.42 26.10
C VAL A 385 -4.57 -40.81 27.19
#